data_AF-A0A7C5XDU3-F1
#
_entry.id   AF-A0A7C5XDU3-F1
#
_cell.length_a   1.000
_cell.length_b   1.000
_cell.length_c   1.000
_cell.angle_alpha   90.00
_cell.angle_beta   90.00
_cell.angle_gamma   90.00
#
_symmetry.space_group_name_H-M   'P 1'
#
loop_
_entity.id
_entity.type
_entity.pdbx_description
1 polymer ?
#
loop_
_entity_poly.entity_id
_entity_poly.type
_entity_poly.pdbx_seq_one_letter_code
_entity_poly.pdbx_strand_id
1 'polypeptide(L)'
;MLMARSDISSERSSKVIEVSYETIAIFLIVMLLFGYTIYKIVGLEDKIREVNENVIKELEDIRKDLVDIDIKVNYLSESDSKIWNYVKNVEKDVRGKIDDISFKLEDLSRRTIKTPTLKILQDFLEEDDTNEYQYVENRFECTDFANRFVSNFLKKGYYSCVSYILFSDSAHAIVAVNTSDYGVVYVEPQEDKIIYDLRVGDNYCEKLGWDCYARIYRIVDCFNFGR
;
A
#
# COMPACT_ATOMS: atom_id res chain seq x y z
N MET A 1 47.83 70.93 -97.64
CA MET A 1 46.65 70.43 -98.39
C MET A 1 45.43 70.89 -97.61
N LEU A 2 45.03 72.16 -97.83
CA LEU A 2 43.80 72.53 -98.58
C LEU A 2 42.55 71.93 -97.90
N MET A 3 41.96 72.66 -96.96
CA MET A 3 40.85 73.59 -97.17
C MET A 3 39.54 72.90 -97.57
N ALA A 4 38.57 72.87 -96.65
CA ALA A 4 37.19 73.24 -96.96
C ALA A 4 36.46 73.59 -95.66
N ARG A 5 36.23 74.90 -95.52
CA ARG A 5 35.37 75.56 -94.55
C ARG A 5 33.97 75.62 -95.18
N SER A 6 32.94 75.17 -94.46
CA SER A 6 31.56 75.57 -94.75
C SER A 6 30.88 75.90 -93.43
N ASP A 7 30.84 77.21 -93.18
CA ASP A 7 30.16 77.90 -92.11
C ASP A 7 28.62 77.88 -92.33
N ILE A 8 27.87 77.80 -91.21
CA ILE A 8 26.54 78.40 -90.96
C ILE A 8 25.34 77.70 -91.64
N SER A 9 24.27 77.27 -90.96
CA SER A 9 23.46 78.05 -90.01
C SER A 9 22.80 77.19 -88.92
N SER A 10 22.80 77.76 -87.71
CA SER A 10 22.00 77.32 -86.58
C SER A 10 20.63 77.98 -86.70
N GLU A 11 19.61 77.23 -87.13
CA GLU A 11 18.21 77.60 -86.89
C GLU A 11 17.70 76.85 -85.66
N ARG A 12 18.10 77.34 -84.49
CA ARG A 12 17.43 76.98 -83.24
C ARG A 12 16.20 77.87 -83.12
N SER A 13 15.10 77.46 -83.73
CA SER A 13 13.77 78.05 -83.48
C SER A 13 13.41 77.80 -82.02
N SER A 14 13.66 78.78 -81.16
CA SER A 14 13.13 78.79 -79.80
C SER A 14 11.63 79.06 -79.88
N LYS A 15 10.82 77.99 -79.92
CA LYS A 15 9.42 78.09 -79.54
C LYS A 15 9.39 78.55 -78.08
N VAL A 16 9.12 79.84 -77.88
CA VAL A 16 8.83 80.40 -76.56
C VAL A 16 7.48 79.83 -76.17
N ILE A 17 7.49 78.86 -75.26
CA ILE A 17 6.28 78.30 -74.68
C ILE A 17 5.82 79.32 -73.64
N GLU A 18 4.74 80.05 -73.91
CA GLU A 18 4.07 80.87 -72.89
C GLU A 18 3.37 79.92 -71.92
N VAL A 19 3.99 79.70 -70.76
CA VAL A 19 3.47 78.84 -69.70
C VAL A 19 2.51 79.66 -68.84
N SER A 20 1.24 79.26 -68.74
CA SER A 20 0.26 79.97 -67.92
C SER A 20 0.57 79.79 -66.43
N TYR A 21 0.27 80.80 -65.62
CA TYR A 21 0.41 80.73 -64.15
C TYR A 21 -0.29 79.50 -63.54
N GLU A 22 -1.43 79.09 -64.11
CA GLU A 22 -2.18 77.91 -63.68
C GLU A 22 -1.36 76.61 -63.83
N THR A 23 -0.62 76.45 -64.92
CA THR A 23 0.23 75.26 -65.14
C THR A 23 1.42 75.18 -64.19
N ILE A 24 2.03 76.34 -63.85
CA ILE A 24 3.09 76.42 -62.84
C ILE A 24 2.54 76.10 -61.45
N ALA A 25 1.37 76.64 -61.10
CA ALA A 25 0.71 76.38 -59.82
C ALA A 25 0.36 74.89 -59.64
N ILE A 26 -0.18 74.23 -60.68
CA ILE A 26 -0.46 72.79 -60.68
C ILE A 26 0.83 71.99 -60.47
N PHE A 27 1.91 72.33 -61.17
CA PHE A 27 3.19 71.64 -61.02
C PHE A 27 3.75 71.75 -59.59
N LEU A 28 3.68 72.94 -58.98
CA LEU A 28 4.10 73.13 -57.59
C LEU A 28 3.26 72.32 -56.60
N ILE A 29 1.94 72.26 -56.81
CA ILE A 29 1.04 71.43 -55.98
C ILE A 29 1.41 69.94 -56.10
N VAL A 30 1.66 69.47 -57.32
CA VAL A 30 2.09 68.07 -57.57
C VAL A 30 3.44 67.79 -56.90
N MET A 31 4.39 68.71 -56.96
CA MET A 31 5.69 68.56 -56.28
C MET A 31 5.55 68.50 -54.76
N LEU A 32 4.67 69.32 -54.17
CA LEU A 32 4.39 69.27 -52.73
C LEU A 32 3.71 67.96 -52.31
N LEU A 33 2.74 67.48 -53.09
CA LEU A 33 2.09 66.19 -52.86
C LEU A 33 3.09 65.03 -52.96
N PHE A 34 3.96 65.06 -53.97
CA PHE A 34 5.01 64.04 -54.14
C PHE A 34 6.02 64.07 -52.98
N GLY A 35 6.46 65.26 -52.55
CA GLY A 35 7.31 65.41 -51.37
C GLY A 35 6.66 64.84 -50.11
N TYR A 36 5.36 65.08 -49.91
CA TYR A 36 4.60 64.53 -48.80
C TYR A 36 4.48 63.00 -48.85
N THR A 37 4.27 62.40 -50.04
CA THR A 37 4.21 60.94 -50.18
C THR A 37 5.57 60.30 -49.90
N ILE A 38 6.66 60.89 -50.39
CA ILE A 38 8.03 60.40 -50.12
C ILE A 38 8.33 60.49 -48.62
N TYR A 39 8.00 61.61 -47.96
CA TYR A 39 8.17 61.75 -46.51
C TYR A 39 7.43 60.66 -45.73
N LYS A 40 6.18 60.34 -46.09
CA LYS A 40 5.42 59.26 -45.46
C LYS A 40 6.02 57.89 -45.69
N ILE A 41 6.55 57.61 -46.89
CA ILE A 41 7.17 56.33 -47.23
C ILE A 41 8.43 56.12 -46.39
N VAL A 42 9.32 57.11 -46.30
CA VAL A 42 10.53 57.02 -45.47
C VAL A 42 10.19 56.79 -44.00
N GLY A 43 9.22 57.55 -43.46
CA GLY A 43 8.77 57.35 -42.09
C GLY A 43 8.08 56.00 -41.82
N LEU A 44 7.55 55.34 -42.87
CA LEU A 44 7.01 53.99 -42.77
C LEU A 44 8.13 52.94 -42.76
N GLU A 45 9.18 53.12 -43.57
CA GLU A 45 10.35 52.24 -43.59
C GLU A 45 11.06 52.21 -42.23
N ASP A 46 11.22 53.36 -41.58
CA ASP A 46 11.83 53.43 -40.23
C ASP A 46 11.01 52.65 -39.19
N LYS A 47 9.67 52.75 -39.24
CA LYS A 47 8.78 51.98 -38.35
C LYS A 47 8.83 50.48 -38.66
N ILE A 48 8.91 50.10 -39.93
CA ILE A 48 9.07 48.69 -40.32
C ILE A 48 10.40 48.15 -39.80
N ARG A 49 11.49 48.94 -39.88
CA ARG A 49 12.79 48.54 -39.34
C ARG A 49 12.73 48.34 -37.82
N GLU A 50 12.14 49.29 -37.09
CA GLU A 50 11.98 49.19 -35.63
C GLU A 50 11.17 47.94 -35.22
N VAL A 51 10.05 47.68 -35.90
CA VAL A 51 9.25 46.48 -35.65
C VAL A 51 10.05 45.21 -35.95
N ASN A 52 10.79 45.17 -37.06
CA ASN A 52 11.61 44.00 -37.40
C ASN A 52 12.71 43.74 -36.37
N GLU A 53 13.39 44.78 -35.88
CA GLU A 53 14.42 44.64 -34.85
C GLU A 53 13.84 44.11 -33.53
N ASN A 54 12.67 44.63 -33.12
CA ASN A 54 11.98 44.14 -31.93
C ASN A 54 11.55 42.68 -32.08
N VAL A 55 10.99 42.30 -33.23
CA VAL A 55 10.60 40.91 -33.52
C VAL A 55 11.81 39.98 -33.51
N ILE A 56 12.94 40.38 -34.10
CA ILE A 56 14.17 39.57 -34.07
C ILE A 56 14.64 39.36 -32.64
N LYS A 57 14.62 40.41 -31.82
CA LYS A 57 15.01 40.32 -30.41
C LYS A 57 14.08 39.40 -29.62
N GLU A 58 12.77 39.53 -29.80
CA GLU A 58 11.79 38.62 -29.18
C GLU A 58 12.02 37.16 -29.61
N LEU A 59 12.34 36.91 -30.88
CA LEU A 59 12.66 35.57 -31.37
C LEU A 59 13.95 35.01 -30.74
N GLU A 60 14.96 35.84 -30.50
CA GLU A 60 16.19 35.45 -29.82
C GLU A 60 15.96 35.12 -28.34
N ASP A 61 15.16 35.93 -27.65
CA ASP A 61 14.79 35.71 -26.25
C ASP A 61 13.97 34.41 -26.11
N ILE A 62 12.97 34.20 -26.95
CA ILE A 62 12.19 32.96 -26.99
C ILE A 62 13.10 31.76 -27.27
N ARG A 63 14.04 31.87 -28.20
CA ARG A 63 15.00 30.79 -28.50
C ARG A 63 15.84 30.44 -27.28
N LYS A 64 16.28 31.42 -26.51
CA LYS A 64 17.06 31.20 -25.29
C LYS A 64 16.23 30.47 -24.22
N ASP A 65 14.98 30.89 -24.04
CA ASP A 65 14.06 30.25 -23.09
C ASP A 65 13.77 28.79 -23.49
N LEU A 66 13.64 28.50 -24.79
CA LEU A 66 13.48 27.13 -25.27
C LEU A 66 14.66 26.22 -24.91
N VAL A 67 15.91 26.74 -24.99
CA VAL A 67 17.11 25.98 -24.60
C VAL A 67 17.16 25.74 -23.09
N ASP A 68 16.80 26.74 -22.28
CA ASP A 68 16.76 26.59 -20.82
C ASP A 68 15.69 25.58 -20.38
N ILE A 69 14.52 25.60 -21.02
CA ILE A 69 13.46 24.63 -20.80
C ILE A 69 13.94 23.21 -21.14
N ASP A 70 14.62 23.01 -22.28
CA ASP A 70 15.13 21.69 -22.67
C ASP A 70 16.10 21.10 -21.64
N ILE A 71 17.02 21.92 -21.11
CA ILE A 71 17.96 21.51 -20.06
C ILE A 71 17.21 21.07 -18.79
N LYS A 72 16.20 21.85 -18.38
CA LYS A 72 15.37 21.52 -17.20
C LYS A 72 14.58 20.25 -17.39
N VAL A 73 14.02 20.03 -18.58
CA VAL A 73 13.27 18.80 -18.92
C VAL A 73 14.19 17.58 -18.83
N ASN A 74 15.41 17.66 -19.37
CA ASN A 74 16.39 16.57 -19.29
C ASN A 74 16.77 16.26 -17.85
N TYR A 75 17.07 17.29 -17.04
CA TYR A 75 17.39 17.11 -15.62
C TYR A 75 16.24 16.47 -14.82
N LEU A 76 15.00 16.92 -15.04
CA LEU A 76 13.82 16.35 -14.38
C LEU A 76 13.60 14.90 -14.79
N SER A 77 13.77 14.57 -16.08
CA SER A 77 13.64 13.20 -16.58
C SER A 77 14.62 12.24 -15.91
N GLU A 78 15.87 12.66 -15.72
CA GLU A 78 16.87 11.86 -15.00
C GLU A 78 16.50 11.67 -13.51
N SER A 79 16.01 12.73 -12.86
CA SER A 79 15.56 12.68 -11.48
C SER A 79 14.38 11.72 -11.31
N ASP A 80 13.39 11.79 -12.19
CA ASP A 80 12.22 10.91 -12.19
C ASP A 80 12.63 9.44 -12.35
N SER A 81 13.59 9.15 -13.23
CA SER A 81 14.14 7.79 -13.41
C SER A 81 14.78 7.25 -12.12
N LYS A 82 15.55 8.07 -11.40
CA LYS A 82 16.17 7.69 -10.13
C LYS A 82 15.11 7.42 -9.05
N ILE A 83 14.10 8.28 -8.96
CA ILE A 83 13.00 8.13 -8.02
C ILE A 83 12.23 6.83 -8.31
N TRP A 84 11.92 6.56 -9.58
CA TRP A 84 11.24 5.33 -9.99
C TRP A 84 11.99 4.07 -9.57
N ASN A 85 13.31 4.04 -9.77
CA ASN A 85 14.13 2.90 -9.35
C ASN A 85 14.16 2.74 -7.82
N TYR A 86 14.23 3.85 -7.09
CA TYR A 86 14.17 3.83 -5.64
C TYR A 86 12.82 3.28 -5.14
N VAL A 87 11.70 3.81 -5.64
CA VAL A 87 10.35 3.35 -5.29
C VAL A 87 10.20 1.86 -5.57
N LYS A 88 10.61 1.40 -6.75
CA LYS A 88 10.54 -0.03 -7.13
C LYS A 88 11.31 -0.94 -6.18
N ASN A 89 12.49 -0.51 -5.73
CA ASN A 89 13.30 -1.28 -4.78
C ASN A 89 12.65 -1.31 -3.39
N VAL A 90 12.10 -0.18 -2.94
CA VAL A 90 11.37 -0.10 -1.66
C VAL A 90 10.13 -0.99 -1.70
N GLU A 91 9.33 -0.94 -2.77
CA GLU A 91 8.16 -1.81 -2.94
C GLU A 91 8.54 -3.29 -2.87
N LYS A 92 9.64 -3.68 -3.50
CA LYS A 92 10.14 -5.05 -3.45
C LYS A 92 10.55 -5.47 -2.03
N ASP A 93 11.26 -4.62 -1.30
CA ASP A 93 11.68 -4.91 0.09
C ASP A 93 10.47 -5.01 1.03
N VAL A 94 9.53 -4.06 0.93
CA VAL A 94 8.29 -4.07 1.72
C VAL A 94 7.50 -5.35 1.45
N ARG A 95 7.35 -5.75 0.18
CA ARG A 95 6.64 -6.98 -0.18
C ARG A 95 7.31 -8.21 0.42
N GLY A 96 8.64 -8.33 0.33
CA GLY A 96 9.38 -9.43 0.93
C GLY A 96 9.21 -9.52 2.46
N LYS A 97 9.17 -8.38 3.14
CA LYS A 97 8.90 -8.32 4.59
C LYS A 97 7.47 -8.70 4.94
N ILE A 98 6.48 -8.28 4.15
CA ILE A 98 5.08 -8.67 4.33
C ILE A 98 4.94 -10.19 4.19
N ASP A 99 5.58 -10.79 3.19
CA ASP A 99 5.53 -12.23 2.96
C ASP A 99 6.15 -13.01 4.15
N ASP A 100 7.31 -12.57 4.67
CA ASP A 100 7.97 -13.17 5.85
C ASP A 100 7.12 -13.05 7.13
N ILE A 101 6.55 -11.87 7.39
CA ILE A 101 5.67 -11.65 8.55
C ILE A 101 4.42 -12.53 8.45
N SER A 102 3.83 -12.61 7.26
CA SER A 102 2.62 -13.42 7.03
C SER A 102 2.90 -14.90 7.30
N PHE A 103 4.03 -15.41 6.81
CA PHE A 103 4.46 -16.78 7.07
C PHE A 103 4.67 -17.06 8.57
N LYS A 104 5.34 -16.14 9.28
CA LYS A 104 5.55 -16.26 10.74
C LYS A 104 4.24 -16.24 11.52
N LEU A 105 3.28 -15.38 11.14
CA LEU A 105 1.97 -15.32 11.78
C LEU A 105 1.19 -16.62 11.59
N GLU A 106 1.26 -17.24 10.42
CA GLU A 106 0.60 -18.53 10.17
C GLU A 106 1.24 -19.68 10.95
N ASP A 107 2.58 -19.72 11.04
CA ASP A 107 3.29 -20.68 11.90
C ASP A 107 2.95 -20.48 13.38
N LEU A 108 2.96 -19.24 13.88
CA LEU A 108 2.58 -18.94 15.27
C LEU A 108 1.12 -19.27 15.55
N SER A 109 0.19 -18.94 14.64
CA SER A 109 -1.22 -19.27 14.81
C SER A 109 -1.45 -20.78 14.87
N ARG A 110 -0.67 -21.57 14.11
CA ARG A 110 -0.72 -23.04 14.19
C ARG A 110 -0.13 -23.57 15.49
N ARG A 111 0.87 -22.90 16.06
CA ARG A 111 1.50 -23.27 17.33
C ARG A 111 0.77 -22.74 18.57
N THR A 112 -0.19 -21.83 18.40
CA THR A 112 -0.92 -21.23 19.52
C THR A 112 -1.97 -22.21 20.00
N ILE A 113 -1.74 -22.77 21.20
CA ILE A 113 -2.74 -23.58 21.89
C ILE A 113 -3.88 -22.65 22.30
N LYS A 114 -5.09 -22.97 21.86
CA LYS A 114 -6.31 -22.18 22.12
C LYS A 114 -6.93 -22.59 23.46
N THR A 115 -7.58 -21.64 24.11
CA THR A 115 -8.49 -21.92 25.22
C THR A 115 -9.85 -22.31 24.63
N PRO A 116 -10.39 -23.50 24.93
CA PRO A 116 -11.69 -23.92 24.42
C PRO A 116 -12.84 -23.18 25.14
N THR A 117 -13.99 -23.05 24.48
CA THR A 117 -15.26 -22.81 25.19
C THR A 117 -15.80 -24.13 25.74
N LEU A 118 -16.77 -24.08 26.64
CA LEU A 118 -17.46 -25.29 27.09
C LEU A 118 -18.11 -26.04 25.93
N LYS A 119 -18.68 -25.33 24.95
CA LYS A 119 -19.28 -25.96 23.76
C LYS A 119 -18.24 -26.72 22.93
N ILE A 120 -17.04 -26.16 22.74
CA ILE A 120 -15.94 -26.84 22.06
C ILE A 120 -15.53 -28.12 22.80
N LEU A 121 -15.49 -28.09 24.13
CA LEU A 121 -15.21 -29.28 24.93
C LEU A 121 -16.30 -30.36 24.75
N GLN A 122 -17.57 -29.98 24.72
CA GLN A 122 -18.69 -30.90 24.47
C GLN A 122 -18.61 -31.52 23.06
N ASP A 123 -18.38 -30.69 22.04
CA ASP A 123 -18.23 -31.15 20.66
C ASP A 123 -17.03 -32.09 20.51
N PHE A 124 -15.93 -31.81 21.24
CA PHE A 124 -14.78 -32.71 21.28
C PHE A 124 -15.11 -34.07 21.90
N LEU A 125 -15.86 -34.11 23.01
CA LEU A 125 -16.27 -35.35 23.65
C LEU A 125 -17.16 -36.21 22.74
N GLU A 126 -18.00 -35.60 21.91
CA GLU A 126 -18.80 -36.34 20.91
C GLU A 126 -17.95 -36.96 19.79
N GLU A 127 -16.76 -36.42 19.52
CA GLU A 127 -15.84 -36.88 18.46
C GLU A 127 -14.71 -37.79 18.97
N ASP A 128 -14.34 -37.68 20.24
CA ASP A 128 -13.22 -38.39 20.85
C ASP A 128 -13.59 -39.84 21.17
N ASP A 129 -12.67 -40.77 20.94
CA ASP A 129 -12.89 -42.20 21.11
C ASP A 129 -12.33 -42.74 22.43
N THR A 130 -11.94 -41.88 23.37
CA THR A 130 -11.27 -42.32 24.60
C THR A 130 -12.17 -43.18 25.48
N ASN A 131 -13.47 -42.86 25.56
CA ASN A 131 -14.49 -43.61 26.29
C ASN A 131 -14.78 -45.01 25.69
N GLU A 132 -14.42 -45.27 24.43
CA GLU A 132 -14.65 -46.56 23.76
C GLU A 132 -13.66 -47.65 24.22
N TYR A 133 -12.60 -47.26 24.94
CA TYR A 133 -11.61 -48.19 25.47
C TYR A 133 -12.11 -48.85 26.75
N GLN A 134 -11.76 -50.12 26.94
CA GLN A 134 -12.09 -50.84 28.16
C GLN A 134 -11.00 -50.63 29.21
N TYR A 135 -11.39 -50.34 30.45
CA TYR A 135 -10.49 -50.37 31.58
C TYR A 135 -9.91 -51.78 31.78
N VAL A 136 -8.58 -51.88 31.80
CA VAL A 136 -7.87 -53.12 32.08
C VAL A 136 -6.79 -52.85 33.13
N GLU A 137 -7.01 -53.38 34.33
CA GLU A 137 -6.07 -53.25 35.44
C GLU A 137 -4.64 -53.66 35.02
N ASN A 138 -3.65 -52.86 35.42
CA ASN A 138 -2.23 -52.95 35.06
C ASN A 138 -1.91 -52.90 33.55
N ARG A 139 -2.84 -52.46 32.69
CA ARG A 139 -2.59 -52.31 31.23
C ARG A 139 -3.14 -51.03 30.60
N PHE A 140 -4.34 -50.64 30.98
CA PHE A 140 -5.01 -49.44 30.48
C PHE A 140 -5.93 -48.92 31.58
N GLU A 141 -5.38 -48.03 32.40
CA GLU A 141 -6.00 -47.54 33.62
C GLU A 141 -6.40 -46.07 33.49
N CYS A 142 -6.91 -45.48 34.58
CA CYS A 142 -7.37 -44.09 34.60
C CYS A 142 -6.33 -43.10 34.05
N THR A 143 -5.04 -43.33 34.31
CA THR A 143 -3.96 -42.49 33.78
C THR A 143 -3.84 -42.58 32.26
N ASP A 144 -4.09 -43.74 31.66
CA ASP A 144 -4.03 -43.93 30.21
C ASP A 144 -5.20 -43.24 29.52
N PHE A 145 -6.42 -43.34 30.05
CA PHE A 145 -7.57 -42.58 29.56
C PHE A 145 -7.30 -41.06 29.63
N ALA A 146 -6.84 -40.56 30.77
CA ALA A 146 -6.55 -39.13 30.94
C ALA A 146 -5.45 -38.65 29.97
N ASN A 147 -4.36 -39.42 29.82
CA ASN A 147 -3.29 -39.11 28.87
C ASN A 147 -3.77 -39.15 27.41
N ARG A 148 -4.63 -40.11 27.08
CA ARG A 148 -5.21 -40.24 25.74
C ARG A 148 -6.07 -39.04 25.39
N PHE A 149 -6.97 -38.65 26.28
CA PHE A 149 -7.79 -37.44 26.15
C PHE A 149 -6.91 -36.21 25.95
N VAL A 150 -5.92 -35.98 26.82
CA VAL A 150 -5.02 -34.82 26.76
C VAL A 150 -4.28 -34.78 25.41
N SER A 151 -3.79 -35.92 24.94
CA SER A 151 -3.11 -36.03 23.65
C SER A 151 -4.04 -35.69 22.47
N ASN A 152 -5.27 -36.22 22.47
CA ASN A 152 -6.23 -35.96 21.41
C ASN A 152 -6.72 -34.50 21.41
N PHE A 153 -6.98 -33.93 22.59
CA PHE A 153 -7.41 -32.54 22.73
C PHE A 153 -6.31 -31.57 22.29
N LEU A 154 -5.04 -31.89 22.59
CA LEU A 154 -3.89 -31.14 22.11
C LEU A 154 -3.74 -31.20 20.59
N LYS A 155 -4.01 -32.35 19.94
CA LYS A 155 -4.02 -32.45 18.47
C LYS A 155 -5.09 -31.57 17.82
N LYS A 156 -6.19 -31.29 18.53
CA LYS A 156 -7.23 -30.32 18.12
C LYS A 156 -6.83 -28.86 18.40
N GLY A 157 -5.67 -28.64 19.01
CA GLY A 157 -5.10 -27.32 19.29
C GLY A 157 -5.56 -26.72 20.61
N TYR A 158 -6.06 -27.52 21.56
CA TYR A 158 -6.54 -27.03 22.86
C TYR A 158 -5.70 -27.57 24.03
N TYR A 159 -5.57 -26.77 25.09
CA TYR A 159 -4.83 -27.17 26.28
C TYR A 159 -5.74 -27.87 27.29
N SER A 160 -5.29 -29.02 27.77
CA SER A 160 -5.81 -29.69 28.95
C SER A 160 -4.66 -30.39 29.68
N CYS A 161 -4.91 -30.87 30.89
CA CYS A 161 -3.90 -31.60 31.65
C CYS A 161 -4.52 -32.73 32.47
N VAL A 162 -3.71 -33.73 32.77
CA VAL A 162 -4.06 -34.75 33.74
C VAL A 162 -4.20 -34.08 35.10
N SER A 163 -5.31 -34.35 35.76
CA SER A 163 -5.60 -33.94 37.12
C SER A 163 -5.76 -35.19 37.99
N TYR A 164 -5.22 -35.15 39.20
CA TYR A 164 -5.32 -36.23 40.16
C TYR A 164 -6.28 -35.85 41.28
N ILE A 165 -7.27 -36.69 41.50
CA ILE A 165 -8.14 -36.66 42.68
C ILE A 165 -7.58 -37.66 43.68
N LEU A 166 -7.28 -37.20 44.89
CA LEU A 166 -6.77 -38.04 45.97
C LEU A 166 -7.89 -38.36 46.96
N PHE A 167 -8.01 -39.64 47.28
CA PHE A 167 -8.86 -40.19 48.33
C PHE A 167 -8.00 -40.58 49.55
N SER A 168 -8.60 -41.23 50.56
CA SER A 168 -7.89 -41.64 51.80
C SER A 168 -6.76 -42.64 51.55
N ASP A 169 -6.95 -43.52 50.58
CA ASP A 169 -6.20 -44.76 50.37
C ASP A 169 -5.89 -45.01 48.87
N SER A 170 -6.38 -44.15 47.99
CA SER A 170 -6.22 -44.28 46.54
C SER A 170 -6.20 -42.91 45.86
N ALA A 171 -5.87 -42.89 44.57
CA ALA A 171 -5.97 -41.70 43.73
C ALA A 171 -6.56 -42.09 42.37
N HIS A 172 -7.24 -41.14 41.73
CA HIS A 172 -7.85 -41.31 40.42
C HIS A 172 -7.40 -40.22 39.47
N ALA A 173 -7.07 -40.59 38.25
CA ALA A 173 -6.65 -39.66 37.22
C ALA A 173 -7.82 -39.30 36.32
N ILE A 174 -8.02 -38.00 36.14
CA ILE A 174 -9.05 -37.38 35.32
C ILE A 174 -8.40 -36.26 34.49
N VAL A 175 -9.20 -35.47 33.77
CA VAL A 175 -8.68 -34.32 33.01
C VAL A 175 -9.25 -33.02 33.54
N ALA A 176 -8.40 -32.00 33.68
CA ALA A 176 -8.82 -30.62 33.89
C ALA A 176 -8.74 -29.83 32.58
N VAL A 177 -9.77 -29.03 32.31
CA VAL A 177 -9.85 -28.15 31.14
C VAL A 177 -10.25 -26.76 31.62
N ASN A 178 -9.44 -25.74 31.31
CA ASN A 178 -9.80 -24.35 31.55
C ASN A 178 -10.55 -23.80 30.34
N THR A 179 -11.85 -23.58 30.49
CA THR A 179 -12.72 -23.03 29.45
C THR A 179 -12.77 -21.50 29.55
N SER A 180 -12.90 -20.83 28.41
CA SER A 180 -12.94 -19.36 28.36
C SER A 180 -14.21 -18.75 28.97
N ASP A 181 -15.28 -19.53 29.06
CA ASP A 181 -16.64 -19.09 29.43
C ASP A 181 -17.17 -19.70 30.74
N TYR A 182 -16.67 -20.86 31.18
CA TYR A 182 -17.06 -21.51 32.44
C TYR A 182 -15.93 -21.58 33.48
N GLY A 183 -14.69 -21.32 33.08
CA GLY A 183 -13.50 -21.55 33.91
C GLY A 183 -13.07 -23.01 33.90
N VAL A 184 -12.41 -23.46 34.98
CA VAL A 184 -11.89 -24.83 35.08
C VAL A 184 -13.03 -25.81 35.32
N VAL A 185 -13.17 -26.78 34.42
CA VAL A 185 -14.03 -27.95 34.56
C VAL A 185 -13.19 -29.22 34.55
N TYR A 186 -13.77 -30.29 35.08
CA TYR A 186 -13.13 -31.61 35.09
C TYR A 186 -13.87 -32.56 34.18
N VAL A 187 -13.17 -33.55 33.62
CA VAL A 187 -13.74 -34.57 32.74
C VAL A 187 -13.32 -35.94 33.25
N GLU A 188 -14.29 -36.83 33.43
CA GLU A 188 -14.05 -38.28 33.54
C GLU A 188 -13.96 -38.85 32.12
N PRO A 189 -12.74 -39.15 31.62
CA PRO A 189 -12.54 -39.56 30.23
C PRO A 189 -13.06 -40.97 29.91
N GLN A 190 -13.36 -41.79 30.92
CA GLN A 190 -13.93 -43.13 30.69
C GLN A 190 -15.41 -43.10 30.29
N GLU A 191 -16.14 -42.02 30.61
CA GLU A 191 -17.59 -41.91 30.39
C GLU A 191 -18.00 -40.58 29.72
N ASP A 192 -17.03 -39.82 29.21
CA ASP A 192 -17.22 -38.45 28.66
C ASP A 192 -17.98 -37.48 29.57
N LYS A 193 -17.85 -37.68 30.89
CA LYS A 193 -18.65 -36.93 31.85
C LYS A 193 -17.94 -35.66 32.30
N ILE A 194 -18.51 -34.51 31.98
CA ILE A 194 -18.06 -33.22 32.50
C ILE A 194 -18.58 -33.01 33.93
N ILE A 195 -17.68 -32.62 34.83
CA ILE A 195 -17.97 -32.27 36.23
C ILE A 195 -17.68 -30.78 36.43
N TYR A 196 -18.75 -30.00 36.59
CA TYR A 196 -18.70 -28.54 36.61
C TYR A 196 -18.24 -27.92 37.93
N ASP A 197 -18.49 -28.56 39.08
CA ASP A 197 -18.25 -27.97 40.41
C ASP A 197 -17.47 -28.87 41.38
N LEU A 198 -16.55 -29.68 40.86
CA LEU A 198 -15.78 -30.62 41.68
C LEU A 198 -14.97 -29.92 42.79
N ARG A 199 -15.21 -30.28 44.05
CA ARG A 199 -14.55 -29.69 45.22
C ARG A 199 -13.97 -30.73 46.16
N VAL A 200 -12.98 -30.31 46.94
CA VAL A 200 -12.51 -31.09 48.09
C VAL A 200 -13.66 -31.27 49.08
N GLY A 201 -13.84 -32.50 49.55
CA GLY A 201 -14.92 -32.91 50.44
C GLY A 201 -16.10 -33.57 49.72
N ASP A 202 -16.24 -33.40 48.41
CA ASP A 202 -17.29 -34.04 47.61
C ASP A 202 -17.10 -35.57 47.55
N ASN A 203 -18.19 -36.30 47.34
CA ASN A 203 -18.12 -37.71 46.95
C ASN A 203 -18.03 -37.79 45.42
N TYR A 204 -16.89 -38.26 44.91
CA TYR A 204 -16.65 -38.37 43.47
C TYR A 204 -17.65 -39.30 42.77
N CYS A 205 -17.98 -40.44 43.40
CA CYS A 205 -18.94 -41.39 42.86
C CYS A 205 -20.33 -40.78 42.65
N GLU A 206 -20.79 -39.93 43.58
CA GLU A 206 -22.08 -39.23 43.44
C GLU A 206 -22.09 -38.25 42.26
N LYS A 207 -20.97 -37.57 41.98
CA LYS A 207 -20.85 -36.69 40.80
C LYS A 207 -21.01 -37.49 39.50
N LEU A 208 -20.55 -38.75 39.49
CA LEU A 208 -20.63 -39.65 38.34
C LEU A 208 -21.90 -40.51 38.30
N GLY A 209 -22.62 -40.67 39.42
CA GLY A 209 -23.77 -41.57 39.53
C GLY A 209 -23.35 -43.04 39.72
N TRP A 210 -22.13 -43.27 40.20
CA TRP A 210 -21.60 -44.60 40.49
C TRP A 210 -22.01 -45.05 41.89
N ASP A 211 -22.24 -46.36 42.04
CA ASP A 211 -22.60 -46.98 43.33
C ASP A 211 -21.33 -47.22 44.17
N CYS A 212 -20.73 -46.14 44.66
CA CYS A 212 -19.57 -46.16 45.55
C CYS A 212 -19.48 -44.91 46.43
N TYR A 213 -18.52 -44.92 47.37
CA TYR A 213 -18.21 -43.76 48.22
C TYR A 213 -16.73 -43.42 48.14
N ALA A 214 -16.41 -42.29 47.50
CA ALA A 214 -15.03 -41.83 47.29
C ALA A 214 -14.92 -40.34 47.64
N ARG A 215 -14.66 -40.05 48.92
CA ARG A 215 -14.56 -38.67 49.40
C ARG A 215 -13.23 -38.04 49.02
N ILE A 216 -13.30 -36.92 48.30
CA ILE A 216 -12.14 -36.20 47.79
C ILE A 216 -11.41 -35.49 48.93
N TYR A 217 -10.14 -35.83 49.14
CA TYR A 217 -9.26 -35.15 50.09
C TYR A 217 -8.47 -34.01 49.45
N ARG A 218 -8.07 -34.18 48.19
CA ARG A 218 -7.28 -33.20 47.46
C ARG A 218 -7.49 -33.34 45.97
N ILE A 219 -7.41 -32.22 45.26
CA ILE A 219 -7.35 -32.18 43.80
C ILE A 219 -6.01 -31.55 43.43
N VAL A 220 -5.32 -32.15 42.46
CA VAL A 220 -4.04 -31.64 41.93
C VAL A 220 -4.20 -31.51 40.42
N ASP A 221 -4.28 -30.27 39.94
CA ASP A 221 -4.44 -29.93 38.54
C ASP A 221 -3.45 -28.84 38.12
N CYS A 222 -3.29 -28.63 36.81
CA CYS A 222 -2.34 -27.65 36.26
C CYS A 222 -2.77 -26.18 36.37
N PHE A 223 -4.03 -25.90 36.72
CA PHE A 223 -4.60 -24.55 36.79
C PHE A 223 -4.64 -23.99 38.22
N ASN A 224 -4.64 -24.86 39.24
CA ASN A 224 -4.75 -24.49 40.66
C ASN A 224 -3.55 -24.97 41.50
N PHE A 225 -2.33 -24.92 40.97
CA PHE A 225 -1.13 -25.21 41.76
C PHE A 225 -0.95 -24.19 42.91
N GLY A 226 -1.17 -24.64 44.15
CA GLY A 226 -0.78 -23.89 45.37
C GLY A 226 -1.86 -23.08 46.07
N ARG A 227 -3.14 -23.39 45.88
CA ARG A 227 -4.21 -22.96 46.80
C ARG A 227 -4.62 -24.08 47.75
#